data_AF-A0A7C5DSX6-F1
#
_entry.id   AF-A0A7C5DSX6-F1
#
_cell.length_a   1.000
_cell.length_b   1.000
_cell.length_c   1.000
_cell.angle_alpha   90.00
_cell.angle_beta   90.00
_cell.angle_gamma   90.00
#
_symmetry.space_group_name_H-M   'P 1'
#
loop_
_entity.id
_entity.type
_entity.pdbx_description
1 polymer ?
#
loop_
_entity_poly.entity_id
_entity_poly.type
_entity_poly.pdbx_seq_one_letter_code
_entity_poly.pdbx_strand_id
1 'polypeptide(L)'
;MHDAGKTSSFFICGDCTKVIEDVCKVGTHGFAIDEQLNLNFVRDVAMKYGKGFGGNLKLTLALSLGLLSPREDALISLAAGGTQGYTFAPG
;
A
#
# COMPACT_ATOMS: atom_id res chain seq x y z
N MET A 1 -2.70 19.54 -7.52
CA MET A 1 -3.73 18.46 -7.57
C MET A 1 -4.95 18.80 -6.73
N HIS A 2 -4.76 19.18 -5.46
CA HIS A 2 -5.87 19.51 -4.55
C HIS A 2 -6.66 20.75 -4.96
N ASP A 3 -5.97 21.82 -5.39
CA ASP A 3 -6.64 23.05 -5.88
C ASP A 3 -7.54 22.81 -7.10
N ALA A 4 -7.30 21.71 -7.82
CA ALA A 4 -8.13 21.28 -8.96
C ALA A 4 -9.23 20.29 -8.56
N GLY A 5 -9.46 20.05 -7.27
CA GLY A 5 -10.43 19.09 -6.74
C GLY A 5 -10.14 17.63 -7.12
N LYS A 6 -8.86 17.28 -7.36
CA LYS A 6 -8.46 15.93 -7.78
C LYS A 6 -7.87 15.11 -6.63
N THR A 7 -8.20 13.83 -6.62
CA THR A 7 -7.59 12.82 -5.74
C THR A 7 -6.10 12.66 -6.07
N SER A 8 -5.29 12.43 -5.05
CA SER A 8 -3.85 12.28 -5.18
C SER A 8 -3.35 11.11 -4.33
N SER A 9 -2.43 10.35 -4.88
CA SER A 9 -1.71 9.28 -4.21
C SER A 9 -0.26 9.30 -4.68
N PHE A 10 0.65 8.79 -3.85
CA PHE A 10 2.06 8.63 -4.18
C PHE A 10 2.52 7.23 -3.79
N PHE A 11 3.64 6.79 -4.35
CA PHE A 11 4.22 5.50 -4.06
C PHE A 11 5.50 5.66 -3.24
N ILE A 12 5.73 4.75 -2.29
CA ILE A 12 6.88 4.74 -1.41
C ILE A 12 7.71 3.50 -1.73
N CYS A 13 8.91 3.72 -2.24
CA CYS A 13 9.90 2.68 -2.48
C CYS A 13 10.78 2.48 -1.23
N GLY A 14 10.93 1.23 -0.78
CA GLY A 14 11.73 0.86 0.38
C GLY A 14 11.01 0.93 1.73
N ASP A 15 11.74 0.70 2.81
CA ASP A 15 11.19 0.62 4.16
C ASP A 15 10.94 2.01 4.79
N CYS A 16 9.66 2.38 4.87
CA CYS A 16 9.21 3.60 5.55
C CYS A 16 8.58 3.36 6.92
N THR A 17 8.78 2.19 7.55
CA THR A 17 8.14 1.80 8.83
C THR A 17 8.31 2.87 9.91
N LYS A 18 9.49 3.51 9.98
CA LYS A 18 9.82 4.53 11.00
C LYS A 18 9.12 5.88 10.80
N VAL A 19 8.64 6.16 9.59
CA VAL A 19 8.08 7.46 9.20
C VAL A 19 6.65 7.37 8.70
N ILE A 20 6.01 6.20 8.79
CA ILE A 20 4.67 5.97 8.24
C ILE A 20 3.60 6.91 8.85
N GLU A 21 3.77 7.27 10.13
CA GLU A 21 2.90 8.22 10.83
C GLU A 21 3.03 9.63 10.26
N ASP A 22 4.24 10.03 9.82
CA ASP A 22 4.48 11.33 9.17
C ASP A 22 4.03 11.32 7.70
N VAL A 23 4.20 10.19 7.00
CA VAL A 23 3.62 9.94 5.67
C VAL A 23 2.11 10.16 5.69
N CYS A 24 1.41 9.68 6.72
CA CYS A 24 -0.04 9.85 6.86
C CYS A 24 -0.47 11.30 7.13
N LYS A 25 0.45 12.18 7.55
CA LYS A 25 0.17 13.62 7.73
C LYS A 25 0.36 14.42 6.44
N VAL A 26 0.97 13.82 5.41
CA VAL A 26 1.11 14.48 4.11
C VAL A 26 -0.28 14.78 3.53
N GLY A 27 -0.40 15.95 2.90
CA GLY A 27 -1.59 16.38 2.19
C GLY A 27 -1.83 15.58 0.91
N THR A 28 -2.08 14.27 1.02
CA THR A 28 -2.59 13.42 -0.07
C THR A 28 -3.80 12.61 0.39
N HIS A 29 -4.52 11.99 -0.55
CA HIS A 29 -5.68 11.17 -0.23
C HIS A 29 -5.29 9.73 0.12
N GLY A 30 -4.13 9.29 -0.36
CA GLY A 30 -3.56 8.00 0.01
C GLY A 30 -2.11 7.87 -0.43
N PHE A 31 -1.59 6.65 -0.29
CA PHE A 31 -0.26 6.27 -0.72
C PHE A 31 -0.19 4.77 -1.03
N ALA A 32 0.82 4.31 -1.75
CA ALA A 32 1.08 2.90 -2.02
C ALA A 32 2.48 2.52 -1.52
N ILE A 33 2.66 1.25 -1.19
CA ILE A 33 3.87 0.74 -0.55
C ILE A 33 4.49 -0.42 -1.34
N ASP A 34 5.81 -0.48 -1.28
CA ASP A 34 6.65 -1.56 -1.81
C ASP A 34 6.40 -2.92 -1.12
N GLU A 35 6.80 -4.00 -1.79
CA GLU A 35 6.64 -5.42 -1.40
C GLU A 35 7.33 -5.79 -0.08
N GLN A 36 8.21 -4.94 0.42
CA GLN A 36 8.94 -5.14 1.69
C GLN A 36 8.15 -4.71 2.93
N LEU A 37 7.15 -3.83 2.78
CA LEU A 37 6.40 -3.31 3.92
C LEU A 37 5.31 -4.27 4.41
N ASN A 38 5.01 -4.24 5.71
CA ASN A 38 3.92 -5.05 6.25
C ASN A 38 2.57 -4.38 5.96
N LEU A 39 1.78 -4.99 5.08
CA LEU A 39 0.48 -4.43 4.66
C LEU A 39 -0.52 -4.28 5.81
N ASN A 40 -0.54 -5.17 6.79
CA ASN A 40 -1.44 -5.05 7.94
C ASN A 40 -1.08 -3.81 8.78
N PHE A 41 0.21 -3.63 9.07
CA PHE A 41 0.69 -2.45 9.79
C PHE A 41 0.33 -1.16 9.04
N VAL A 42 0.57 -1.13 7.72
CA VAL A 42 0.26 0.05 6.90
C VAL A 42 -1.24 0.33 6.84
N ARG A 43 -2.09 -0.70 6.68
CA ARG A 43 -3.55 -0.56 6.76
C ARG A 43 -3.95 0.10 8.08
N ASP A 44 -3.49 -0.44 9.21
CA ASP A 44 -3.95 -0.01 10.53
C ASP A 44 -3.57 1.46 10.78
N VAL A 45 -2.37 1.88 10.36
CA VAL A 45 -1.95 3.29 10.43
C VAL A 45 -2.73 4.16 9.44
N ALA A 46 -2.86 3.77 8.17
CA ALA A 46 -3.57 4.55 7.16
C ALA A 46 -5.03 4.80 7.57
N MET A 47 -5.71 3.77 8.08
CA MET A 47 -7.10 3.84 8.55
C MET A 47 -7.27 4.80 9.73
N LYS A 48 -6.32 4.84 10.68
CA LYS A 48 -6.31 5.81 11.79
C LYS A 48 -6.30 7.26 11.32
N TYR A 49 -5.72 7.54 10.15
CA TYR A 49 -5.62 8.88 9.56
C TYR A 49 -6.62 9.13 8.43
N GLY A 50 -7.51 8.18 8.14
CA GLY A 50 -8.47 8.28 7.04
C GLY A 50 -7.81 8.36 5.66
N LYS A 51 -6.64 7.73 5.49
CA LYS A 51 -5.91 7.68 4.21
C LYS A 51 -6.23 6.40 3.45
N GLY A 52 -6.29 6.50 2.13
CA GLY A 52 -6.21 5.34 1.25
C GLY A 52 -4.80 4.74 1.25
N PHE A 53 -4.71 3.44 1.03
CA PHE A 53 -3.45 2.72 0.95
C PHE A 53 -3.48 1.70 -0.21
N GLY A 54 -2.31 1.29 -0.70
CA GLY A 54 -2.21 0.31 -1.78
C GLY A 54 -0.89 -0.44 -1.77
N GLY A 55 -0.81 -1.48 -2.60
CA GLY A 55 0.27 -2.47 -2.56
C GLY A 55 -0.16 -3.76 -1.86
N ASN A 56 0.72 -4.68 -1.51
CA ASN A 56 2.12 -4.72 -1.92
C ASN A 56 2.47 -6.09 -2.52
N LEU A 57 1.59 -6.59 -3.38
CA LEU A 57 1.78 -7.85 -4.09
C LEU A 57 3.21 -7.93 -4.62
N LYS A 58 3.88 -9.04 -4.36
CA LYS A 58 5.32 -9.21 -4.56
C LYS A 58 5.68 -9.17 -6.04
N LEU A 59 6.13 -8.01 -6.52
CA LEU A 59 6.49 -7.81 -7.91
C LEU A 59 7.66 -8.70 -8.31
N THR A 60 8.73 -8.72 -7.51
CA THR A 60 9.93 -9.49 -7.87
C THR A 60 9.71 -10.98 -7.67
N LEU A 61 9.28 -11.37 -6.46
CA LEU A 61 9.24 -12.78 -6.06
C LEU A 61 8.07 -13.54 -6.68
N ALA A 62 6.89 -12.93 -6.80
CA ALA A 62 5.72 -13.60 -7.35
C ALA A 62 5.58 -13.35 -8.85
N LEU A 63 5.54 -12.08 -9.29
CA LEU A 63 5.22 -11.76 -10.68
C LEU A 63 6.40 -11.94 -11.66
N SER A 64 7.61 -11.55 -11.25
CA SER A 64 8.77 -11.52 -12.15
C SER A 64 9.53 -12.84 -12.17
N LEU A 65 9.87 -13.38 -11.01
CA LEU A 65 10.68 -14.60 -10.89
C LEU A 65 9.85 -15.88 -10.73
N GLY A 66 8.58 -15.77 -10.35
CA GLY A 66 7.71 -16.93 -10.12
C GLY A 66 8.17 -17.84 -8.98
N LEU A 67 8.92 -17.30 -8.01
CA LEU A 67 9.39 -18.04 -6.83
C LEU A 67 8.29 -18.25 -5.80
N LEU A 68 7.28 -17.37 -5.81
CA LEU A 68 6.06 -17.47 -5.02
C LEU A 68 4.85 -17.56 -5.96
N SER A 69 3.79 -18.23 -5.51
CA SER A 69 2.52 -18.28 -6.23
C SER A 69 1.88 -16.88 -6.26
N PRO A 70 1.71 -16.25 -7.44
CA PRO A 70 1.04 -14.94 -7.54
C PRO A 70 -0.39 -14.98 -7.02
N ARG A 71 -1.06 -16.14 -7.17
CA ARG A 71 -2.42 -16.33 -6.68
C ARG A 71 -2.49 -16.32 -5.16
N GLU A 72 -1.58 -17.03 -4.50
CA GLU A 72 -1.57 -17.10 -3.03
C GLU A 72 -1.19 -15.76 -2.43
N ASP A 73 -0.18 -15.09 -2.98
CA ASP A 73 0.22 -13.75 -2.54
C ASP A 73 -0.93 -12.74 -2.73
N ALA A 74 -1.63 -12.79 -3.87
CA ALA A 74 -2.82 -11.97 -4.10
C ALA A 74 -3.93 -12.20 -3.08
N LEU A 75 -4.23 -13.46 -2.74
CA LEU A 75 -5.25 -13.79 -1.74
C LEU A 75 -4.87 -13.26 -0.35
N ILE A 76 -3.59 -13.38 0.03
CA ILE A 76 -3.07 -12.86 1.30
C ILE A 76 -3.16 -11.33 1.31
N SER A 77 -2.75 -10.64 0.24
CA SER A 77 -2.84 -9.18 0.14
C SER A 77 -4.29 -8.69 0.20
N LEU A 78 -5.21 -9.34 -0.51
CA LEU A 78 -6.64 -9.01 -0.49
C LEU A 78 -7.24 -9.18 0.91
N ALA A 79 -6.89 -10.27 1.61
CA ALA A 79 -7.34 -10.48 2.98
C ALA A 79 -6.76 -9.45 3.95
N ALA A 80 -5.48 -9.10 3.81
CA ALA A 80 -4.82 -8.11 4.64
C ALA A 80 -5.30 -6.68 4.36
N GLY A 81 -5.54 -6.30 3.11
CA GLY A 81 -5.99 -4.97 2.74
C GLY A 81 -7.47 -4.71 3.03
N GLY A 82 -8.31 -5.74 3.02
CA GLY A 82 -9.74 -5.60 3.34
C GLY A 82 -10.51 -4.82 2.27
N THR A 83 -11.64 -4.23 2.65
CA THR A 83 -12.65 -3.69 1.71
C THR A 83 -12.75 -2.16 1.68
N GLN A 84 -12.01 -1.46 2.54
CA GLN A 84 -12.08 0.00 2.67
C GLN A 84 -10.71 0.63 2.52
N GLY A 85 -10.62 1.66 1.67
CA GLY A 85 -9.40 2.45 1.48
C GLY A 85 -8.27 1.71 0.77
N TYR A 86 -8.46 0.44 0.40
CA TYR A 86 -7.43 -0.41 -0.17
C TYR A 86 -7.47 -0.47 -1.70
N THR A 87 -6.32 -0.28 -2.33
CA THR A 87 -6.10 -0.57 -3.75
C THR A 87 -5.10 -1.71 -3.89
N PHE A 88 -5.58 -2.89 -4.28
CA PHE A 88 -4.71 -4.02 -4.60
C PHE A 88 -3.85 -3.70 -5.82
N ALA A 89 -2.54 -3.71 -5.63
CA ALA A 89 -1.54 -3.41 -6.64
C ALA A 89 -0.22 -4.12 -6.29
N PRO A 90 0.68 -4.27 -7.28
CA PRO A 90 2.08 -4.59 -7.00
C PRO A 90 2.71 -3.58 -6.04
N GLY A 91 3.59 -4.09 -5.19
CA GLY A 91 4.57 -3.29 -4.46
C GLY A 91 5.70 -2.88 -5.39
#